data_AF-A0A217EEQ0-F1
#
_entry.id   AF-A0A217EEQ0-F1
#
_cell.length_a   1.000
_cell.length_b   1.000
_cell.length_c   1.000
_cell.angle_alpha   90.00
_cell.angle_beta   90.00
_cell.angle_gamma   90.00
#
_symmetry.space_group_name_H-M   'P 1'
#
loop_
_entity.id
_entity.type
_entity.pdbx_description
1 polymer ?
#
loop_
_entity_poly.entity_id
_entity_poly.type
_entity_poly.pdbx_seq_one_letter_code
_entity_poly.pdbx_strand_id
1 'polypeptide(L)'
;MILLVMLVGMVTESFVIVVKIPESKCPRVRGRDKLITDGMASVYLSINSTAEIALQGISGFGVSGGKNALVVTEKSFAMQKEKIENYLNNRFGSEWTLDLVSVKPN
;
A
#
# COMPACT_ATOMS: atom_id res chain seq x y z
N MET A 1 -17.84 15.99 40.70
CA MET A 1 -17.47 14.89 39.80
C MET A 1 -17.90 15.30 38.40
N ILE A 2 -17.01 15.93 37.63
CA ILE A 2 -17.32 16.39 36.27
C ILE A 2 -16.69 15.41 35.30
N LEU A 3 -17.54 14.78 34.52
CA LEU A 3 -17.24 13.83 33.46
C LEU A 3 -16.45 14.55 32.36
N LEU A 4 -15.13 14.41 32.36
CA LEU A 4 -14.29 14.84 31.26
C LEU A 4 -14.40 13.79 30.16
N VAL A 5 -15.33 13.99 29.23
CA VAL A 5 -15.35 13.26 27.96
C VAL A 5 -14.12 13.72 27.18
N MET A 6 -13.00 13.03 27.38
CA MET A 6 -11.88 13.11 26.46
C MET A 6 -12.33 12.49 25.15
N LEU A 7 -12.88 13.31 24.25
CA LEU A 7 -12.77 13.07 22.82
C LEU A 7 -11.28 13.18 22.47
N VAL A 8 -10.50 12.16 22.85
CA VAL A 8 -9.26 11.86 22.16
C VAL A 8 -9.73 11.47 20.77
N GLY A 9 -9.76 12.43 19.85
CA GLY A 9 -9.91 12.13 18.44
C GLY A 9 -8.89 11.04 18.15
N MET A 10 -9.35 9.83 17.85
CA MET A 10 -8.49 8.72 17.49
C MET A 10 -7.68 9.18 16.27
N VAL A 11 -6.45 9.65 16.49
CA VAL A 11 -5.49 9.88 15.42
C VAL A 11 -5.28 8.50 14.82
N THR A 12 -6.01 8.23 13.75
CA THR A 12 -5.94 6.93 13.10
C THR A 12 -4.66 6.97 12.31
N GLU A 13 -3.62 6.33 12.81
CA GLU A 13 -2.35 6.26 12.11
C GLU A 13 -2.59 5.73 10.70
N SER A 14 -2.14 6.52 9.73
CA SER A 14 -2.29 6.24 8.32
C SER A 14 -0.94 5.81 7.77
N PHE A 15 -0.96 4.83 6.89
CA PHE A 15 0.24 4.21 6.34
C PHE A 15 0.14 4.14 4.83
N VAL A 16 1.27 4.25 4.15
CA VAL A 16 1.41 3.79 2.77
C VAL A 16 2.07 2.42 2.76
N ILE A 17 1.64 1.58 1.84
CA ILE A 17 2.19 0.23 1.70
C ILE A 17 3.34 0.28 0.69
N VAL A 18 4.55 -0.02 1.17
CA VAL A 18 5.74 -0.17 0.33
C VAL A 18 5.97 -1.65 0.09
N VAL A 19 6.12 -2.01 -1.18
CA VAL A 19 6.41 -3.37 -1.63
C VAL A 19 7.85 -3.39 -2.12
N LYS A 20 8.66 -4.25 -1.51
CA LYS A 20 10.05 -4.50 -1.93
C LYS A 20 10.09 -5.74 -2.80
N ILE A 21 10.71 -5.62 -3.97
CA ILE A 21 10.83 -6.69 -4.97
C ILE A 21 12.23 -6.67 -5.60
N PRO A 22 12.75 -7.79 -6.12
CA PRO A 22 13.98 -7.78 -6.91
C PRO A 22 13.88 -6.82 -8.09
N GLU A 23 14.98 -6.15 -8.43
CA GLU A 23 15.05 -5.22 -9.57
C GLU A 23 14.57 -5.88 -10.88
N SER A 24 14.92 -7.15 -11.08
CA SER A 24 14.54 -7.96 -12.24
C SER A 24 13.02 -8.13 -12.38
N LYS A 25 12.28 -8.04 -11.27
CA LYS A 25 10.81 -8.12 -11.23
C LYS A 25 10.14 -6.74 -11.14
N CYS A 26 10.92 -5.68 -10.99
CA CYS A 26 10.40 -4.33 -10.86
C CYS A 26 9.73 -3.86 -12.17
N PRO A 27 8.42 -3.57 -12.16
CA PRO A 27 7.72 -3.12 -13.36
C PRO A 27 8.19 -1.73 -13.79
N ARG A 28 7.90 -1.37 -15.04
CA ARG A 28 8.25 -0.06 -15.60
C ARG A 28 7.36 1.05 -15.01
N VAL A 29 7.71 1.50 -13.80
CA VAL A 29 7.05 2.60 -13.10
C VAL A 29 7.82 3.91 -13.29
N ARG A 30 7.13 5.05 -13.14
CA ARG A 30 7.76 6.37 -13.20
C ARG A 30 8.80 6.49 -12.08
N GLY A 31 10.02 6.89 -12.44
CA GLY A 31 11.11 7.05 -11.48
C GLY A 31 11.74 5.74 -11.00
N ARG A 32 11.51 4.61 -11.70
CA ARG A 32 12.04 3.27 -11.39
C ARG A 32 13.49 3.28 -10.90
N ASP A 33 14.39 3.95 -11.61
CA ASP A 33 15.83 3.94 -11.28
C ASP A 33 16.13 4.56 -9.90
N LYS A 34 15.28 5.47 -9.42
CA LYS A 34 15.40 6.06 -8.07
C LYS A 34 14.81 5.20 -6.96
N LEU A 35 14.05 4.17 -7.34
CA LEU A 35 13.40 3.25 -6.41
C LEU A 35 14.24 2.00 -6.17
N ILE A 36 15.28 1.78 -6.99
CA ILE A 36 16.17 0.63 -6.92
C ILE A 36 17.41 1.00 -6.11
N THR A 37 17.64 0.23 -5.06
CA THR A 37 18.85 0.30 -4.23
C THR A 37 19.29 -1.12 -3.94
N ASP A 38 20.58 -1.42 -4.13
CA ASP A 38 21.19 -2.74 -3.85
C ASP A 38 20.43 -3.92 -4.50
N GLY A 39 20.02 -3.77 -5.76
CA GLY A 39 19.32 -4.80 -6.53
C GLY A 39 17.85 -5.04 -6.12
N MET A 40 17.31 -4.21 -5.22
CA MET A 40 15.93 -4.28 -4.75
C MET A 40 15.19 -2.98 -5.06
N ALA A 41 13.98 -3.09 -5.61
CA ALA A 41 13.10 -1.96 -5.86
C ALA A 41 12.08 -1.79 -4.73
N SER A 42 11.92 -0.56 -4.23
CA SER A 42 10.86 -0.17 -3.30
C SER A 42 9.76 0.58 -4.06
N VAL A 43 8.66 -0.12 -4.37
CA VAL A 43 7.50 0.45 -5.07
C VAL A 43 6.32 0.61 -4.11
N TYR A 44 5.32 1.41 -4.47
CA TYR A 44 4.16 1.66 -3.64
C TYR A 44 2.97 0.85 -4.14
N LEU A 45 2.26 0.16 -3.24
CA LEU A 45 0.98 -0.43 -3.60
C LEU A 45 0.01 0.68 -3.97
N SER A 46 -0.80 0.48 -5.00
CA SER A 46 -1.73 1.48 -5.54
C SER A 46 -3.09 0.84 -5.84
N ILE A 47 -4.14 1.66 -5.80
CA ILE A 47 -5.44 1.27 -6.33
C ILE A 47 -5.40 1.49 -7.84
N ASN A 48 -5.66 0.43 -8.59
CA ASN A 48 -5.83 0.45 -10.04
C ASN A 48 -7.22 -0.12 -10.40
N SER A 49 -8.25 0.48 -9.82
CA SER A 49 -9.65 0.14 -10.08
C SER A 49 -10.28 1.20 -10.96
N THR A 50 -11.00 0.78 -11.99
CA THR A 50 -11.94 1.67 -12.69
C THR A 50 -13.20 1.83 -11.85
N ALA A 51 -14.01 2.86 -12.11
CA ALA A 51 -15.30 3.05 -11.45
C ALA A 51 -16.19 1.80 -11.62
N GLU A 52 -16.18 1.19 -12.80
CA GLU A 52 -16.91 -0.04 -13.10
C GLU A 52 -16.50 -1.21 -12.20
N ILE A 53 -15.20 -1.45 -12.01
CA ILE A 53 -14.67 -2.52 -11.16
C ILE A 53 -14.96 -2.23 -9.68
N ALA A 54 -14.83 -0.97 -9.26
CA ALA A 54 -15.12 -0.55 -7.90
C ALA A 54 -16.60 -0.73 -7.53
N LEU A 55 -17.52 -0.45 -8.47
CA LEU A 55 -18.96 -0.67 -8.28
C LEU A 55 -19.34 -2.15 -8.11
N GLN A 56 -18.49 -3.06 -8.57
CA GLN A 56 -18.64 -4.51 -8.34
C GLN A 56 -18.04 -4.96 -6.99
N GLY A 57 -17.53 -4.03 -6.17
CA GLY A 57 -16.88 -4.33 -4.88
C GLY A 57 -15.48 -4.92 -5.02
N ILE A 58 -14.87 -4.82 -6.21
CA ILE A 58 -13.54 -5.35 -6.49
C ILE A 58 -12.53 -4.22 -6.36
N SER A 59 -11.51 -4.43 -5.53
CA SER A 59 -10.33 -3.56 -5.49
C SER A 59 -9.26 -4.15 -6.39
N GLY A 60 -9.10 -3.58 -7.58
CA GLY A 60 -7.94 -3.82 -8.43
C GLY A 60 -6.69 -3.20 -7.79
N PHE A 61 -5.69 -4.02 -7.50
CA PHE A 61 -4.40 -3.57 -6.99
C PHE A 61 -3.37 -3.40 -8.12
N GLY A 62 -2.47 -2.44 -7.92
CA GLY A 62 -1.33 -2.16 -8.78
C GLY A 62 -0.10 -1.82 -7.95
N VAL A 63 1.04 -1.63 -8.61
CA VAL A 63 2.21 -0.98 -8.01
C VAL A 63 2.59 0.27 -8.80
N SER A 64 3.09 1.29 -8.10
CA SER A 64 3.44 2.58 -8.68
C SER A 64 4.78 3.09 -8.12
N GLY A 65 5.34 4.10 -8.78
CA GLY A 65 6.49 4.86 -8.26
C GLY A 65 6.09 5.97 -7.28
N GLY A 66 4.88 5.92 -6.70
CA GLY A 66 4.40 6.87 -5.69
C GLY A 66 3.11 7.61 -6.04
N LYS A 67 2.64 7.54 -7.29
CA LYS A 67 1.32 8.09 -7.67
C LYS A 67 0.20 7.12 -7.31
N ASN A 68 -0.89 7.64 -6.76
CA ASN A 68 -2.06 6.84 -6.34
C ASN A 68 -1.69 5.74 -5.32
N ALA A 69 -0.67 6.00 -4.49
CA ALA A 69 -0.29 5.10 -3.43
C ALA A 69 -1.51 4.87 -2.51
N LEU A 70 -1.78 3.60 -2.20
CA LEU A 70 -2.86 3.22 -1.30
C LEU A 70 -2.48 3.65 0.12
N VAL A 71 -3.31 4.50 0.71
CA VAL A 71 -3.25 4.87 2.11
C VAL A 71 -4.22 3.99 2.89
N VAL A 72 -3.73 3.39 3.97
CA VAL A 72 -4.50 2.48 4.84
C VAL A 72 -4.31 2.88 6.29
N THR A 73 -5.32 2.62 7.12
CA THR A 73 -5.13 2.42 8.56
C THR A 73 -4.80 0.96 8.85
N GLU A 74 -4.28 0.63 10.03
CA GLU A 74 -4.03 -0.75 10.43
C GLU A 74 -5.29 -1.64 10.26
N LYS A 75 -6.45 -1.12 10.65
CA LYS A 75 -7.73 -1.82 10.50
C LYS A 75 -8.04 -2.10 9.04
N SER A 76 -7.92 -1.11 8.16
CA SER A 76 -8.19 -1.30 6.72
C SER A 76 -7.15 -2.18 6.02
N PHE A 77 -5.91 -2.18 6.51
CA PHE A 77 -4.87 -3.07 6.04
C PHE A 77 -5.20 -4.52 6.41
N ALA A 78 -5.52 -4.78 7.68
CA ALA A 78 -5.88 -6.10 8.16
C ALA A 78 -7.05 -6.72 7.37
N MET A 79 -8.07 -5.92 7.04
CA MET A 79 -9.21 -6.37 6.23
C MET A 79 -8.86 -6.70 4.77
N GLN A 80 -7.79 -6.12 4.23
CA GLN A 80 -7.39 -6.29 2.83
C GLN A 80 -6.15 -7.16 2.65
N LYS A 81 -5.49 -7.53 3.75
CA LYS A 81 -4.19 -8.20 3.77
C LYS A 81 -4.16 -9.41 2.84
N GLU A 82 -5.10 -10.34 2.99
CA GLU A 82 -5.16 -11.55 2.16
C GLU A 82 -5.27 -11.22 0.65
N LYS A 83 -6.08 -10.23 0.28
CA LYS A 83 -6.25 -9.81 -1.12
C LYS A 83 -4.97 -9.18 -1.66
N ILE A 84 -4.27 -8.39 -0.85
CA ILE A 84 -2.99 -7.77 -1.20
C ILE A 84 -1.93 -8.86 -1.39
N GLU A 85 -1.82 -9.80 -0.45
CA GLU A 85 -0.87 -10.92 -0.53
C GLU A 85 -1.14 -11.80 -1.75
N ASN A 86 -2.41 -12.12 -2.04
CA ASN A 86 -2.79 -12.85 -3.24
C ASN A 86 -2.41 -12.10 -4.52
N TYR A 87 -2.64 -10.79 -4.58
CA TYR A 87 -2.18 -9.96 -5.70
C TYR A 87 -0.65 -10.02 -5.87
N LEU A 88 0.11 -9.86 -4.79
CA LEU A 88 1.57 -9.85 -4.82
C LEU A 88 2.13 -11.22 -5.19
N ASN A 89 1.56 -12.30 -4.67
CA ASN A 89 1.91 -13.68 -5.04
C ASN A 89 1.67 -13.95 -6.52
N ASN A 90 0.51 -13.56 -7.04
CA ASN A 90 0.21 -13.71 -8.47
C ASN A 90 1.13 -12.86 -9.36
N ARG A 91 1.56 -11.69 -8.87
CA ARG A 91 2.34 -10.74 -9.66
C ARG A 91 3.85 -11.00 -9.62
N PHE A 92 4.38 -11.37 -8.47
CA PHE A 92 5.81 -11.43 -8.19
C PHE A 92 6.29 -12.81 -7.71
N GLY A 93 5.38 -13.75 -7.49
CA GLY A 93 5.69 -15.04 -6.87
C GLY A 93 5.96 -14.90 -5.38
N SER A 94 6.96 -15.61 -4.86
CA SER A 94 7.35 -15.55 -3.44
C SER A 94 8.38 -14.48 -3.09
N GLU A 95 8.89 -13.74 -4.08
CA GLU A 95 10.00 -12.80 -3.88
C GLU A 95 9.49 -11.37 -3.74
N TRP A 96 8.84 -11.11 -2.61
CA TRP A 96 8.43 -9.76 -2.22
C TRP A 96 8.37 -9.64 -0.69
N THR A 97 8.54 -8.43 -0.19
CA THR A 97 8.20 -8.07 1.20
C THR A 97 7.36 -6.80 1.23
N LEU A 98 6.65 -6.59 2.34
CA LEU A 98 5.72 -5.49 2.52
C LEU A 98 6.07 -4.74 3.81
N ASP A 99 6.22 -3.42 3.69
CA ASP A 99 6.41 -2.50 4.81
C ASP A 99 5.24 -1.50 4.88
N LEU A 100 4.78 -1.21 6.10
CA LEU A 100 3.86 -0.11 6.36
C LEU A 100 4.67 1.12 6.78
N VAL A 101 4.65 2.16 5.94
CA VAL A 101 5.36 3.41 6.22
C VAL A 101 4.35 4.44 6.70
N SER A 102 4.55 4.94 7.92
CA SER A 102 3.68 5.95 8.54
C SER A 102 3.62 7.23 7.71
N VAL A 103 2.41 7.71 7.47
CA VAL A 103 2.11 9.00 6.86
C VAL A 103 2.09 10.04 7.96
N LYS A 104 3.01 11.01 7.87
CA LYS A 104 3.02 12.14 8.80
C LYS A 104 1.78 13.01 8.54
N PRO A 105 1.02 13.41 9.57
CA PRO A 105 0.03 14.45 9.41
C PRO A 105 0.74 15.73 8.94
N ASN A 106 0.20 16.37 7.91
CA ASN A 106 0.65 17.69 7.44
C ASN A 106 0.24 18.79 8.42
#